data_AF-A0A1F2X1D2-F1
#
_entry.id   AF-A0A1F2X1D2-F1
#
_cell.length_a   1.000
_cell.length_b   1.000
_cell.length_c   1.000
_cell.angle_alpha   90.00
_cell.angle_beta   90.00
_cell.angle_gamma   90.00
#
_symmetry.space_group_name_H-M   'P 1'
#
loop_
_entity.id
_entity.type
_entity.pdbx_description
1 polymer ?
#
loop_
_entity_poly.entity_id
_entity_poly.type
_entity_poly.pdbx_seq_one_letter_code
_entity_poly.pdbx_strand_id
1 'polypeptide(L)' 'MAAALWNAGIRDFRYTKKRKEPRGFFCGIGLCTDCKMIVNGIPNVRTCITLVQDGMKIYRQKD' A
#
# COMPACT_ATOMS: atom_id res chain seq x y z
N MET A 1 -2.74 1.69 -8.32
CA MET A 1 -3.16 2.43 -7.10
C MET A 1 -1.99 3.11 -6.39
N ALA A 2 -0.84 2.45 -6.21
CA ALA A 2 0.32 3.03 -5.52
C ALA A 2 0.76 4.39 -6.07
N ALA A 3 0.79 4.57 -7.39
CA ALA A 3 1.13 5.85 -8.02
C ALA A 3 0.17 6.99 -7.63
N ALA A 4 -1.13 6.72 -7.53
CA ALA A 4 -2.12 7.71 -7.11
C ALA A 4 -1.91 8.13 -5.65
N LEU A 5 -1.71 7.17 -4.74
CA LEU A 5 -1.36 7.43 -3.35
C LEU A 5 -0.05 8.22 -3.23
N TRP A 6 0.93 7.89 -4.07
CA TRP A 6 2.20 8.60 -4.10
C TRP A 6 2.03 10.06 -4.57
N ASN A 7 1.22 10.30 -5.59
CA ASN A 7 0.94 11.66 -6.02
C ASN A 7 0.16 12.46 -4.95
N ALA A 8 -0.68 11.79 -4.15
CA ALA A 8 -1.39 12.37 -3.02
C ALA A 8 -0.51 12.58 -1.75
N GLY A 9 0.81 12.36 -1.84
CA GLY A 9 1.73 12.55 -0.71
C GLY A 9 1.73 11.43 0.33
N ILE A 10 0.95 10.37 0.13
CA ILE A 10 0.92 9.21 1.02
C ILE A 10 2.14 8.34 0.69
N ARG A 11 3.06 8.18 1.65
CA ARG A 11 4.34 7.47 1.48
C ARG A 11 4.45 6.20 2.33
N ASP A 12 3.76 6.16 3.47
CA ASP A 12 3.82 5.08 4.45
C ASP A 12 2.59 4.17 4.36
N PHE A 13 2.73 3.04 3.68
CA PHE A 13 1.64 2.10 3.37
C PHE A 13 1.48 1.03 4.44
N ARG A 14 2.57 0.71 5.15
CA ARG A 14 2.61 -0.18 6.31
C ARG A 14 3.81 0.13 7.19
N TYR A 15 3.85 -0.47 8.36
CA TYR A 15 5.03 -0.47 9.21
C TYR A 15 5.63 -1.88 9.30
N THR A 16 6.93 -2.01 9.58
CA THR A 16 7.53 -3.32 9.85
C THR A 16 7.13 -3.81 11.23
N LYS A 17 6.83 -5.11 11.37
CA LYS A 17 6.31 -5.67 12.63
C LYS A 17 7.24 -5.43 13.83
N LYS A 18 8.55 -5.69 13.64
CA LYS A 18 9.58 -5.64 14.68
C LYS A 18 10.04 -4.22 15.03
N ARG A 19 10.45 -3.44 14.01
CA ARG A 19 11.11 -2.13 14.22
C ARG A 19 10.19 -0.93 14.03
N LYS A 20 8.93 -1.15 13.63
CA LYS A 20 7.96 -0.08 13.33
C LYS A 20 8.50 0.95 12.35
N GLU A 21 9.24 0.48 11.34
CA GLU A 21 9.76 1.34 10.27
C GLU A 21 8.71 1.50 9.18
N PRO A 22 8.49 2.71 8.65
CA PRO A 22 7.55 2.93 7.55
C PRO A 22 8.05 2.23 6.28
N ARG A 23 7.11 1.63 5.55
CA ARG A 23 7.33 0.98 4.25
C ARG A 23 6.28 1.48 3.27
N GLY A 24 6.69 1.62 2.01
CA GLY A 24 5.88 2.25 0.97
C GLY A 24 6.09 1.63 -0.40
N PHE A 25 5.68 2.37 -1.42
CA PHE A 25 5.92 2.01 -2.80
C PHE A 25 7.42 2.04 -3.14
N PHE A 26 7.93 0.94 -3.71
CA PHE A 26 9.33 0.81 -4.10
C PHE A 26 9.49 0.14 -5.48
N CYS A 27 9.22 -1.17 -5.60
CA CYS A 27 9.60 -1.92 -6.80
C CYS A 27 8.70 -1.72 -8.03
N GLY A 28 7.46 -1.25 -7.90
CA GLY A 28 6.54 -1.11 -9.05
C GLY A 28 5.93 -2.41 -9.59
N ILE A 29 6.63 -3.55 -9.46
CA ILE A 29 6.35 -4.77 -10.22
C ILE A 29 5.63 -5.87 -9.43
N GLY A 30 5.22 -5.60 -8.19
CA GLY A 30 4.55 -6.58 -7.34
C GLY A 30 5.48 -7.58 -6.65
N LEU A 31 6.81 -7.43 -6.75
CA LEU A 31 7.76 -8.32 -6.07
C LEU A 31 7.92 -7.98 -4.58
N CYS A 32 8.16 -6.70 -4.26
CA CYS A 32 8.31 -6.26 -2.88
C CYS A 32 6.97 -6.35 -2.12
N THR A 33 7.03 -6.59 -0.80
CA THR A 33 5.83 -6.70 0.05
C THR A 33 5.51 -5.40 0.80
N ASP A 34 6.25 -4.32 0.53
CA ASP A 34 6.16 -3.05 1.24
C ASP A 34 4.95 -2.21 0.83
N CYS A 35 4.43 -2.40 -0.38
CA CYS A 35 3.28 -1.67 -0.90
C CYS A 35 1.91 -2.22 -0.46
N LYS A 36 1.88 -3.15 0.50
CA LYS A 36 0.64 -3.82 0.94
C LYS A 36 -0.23 -2.88 1.77
N MET A 37 -1.53 -2.85 1.46
CA MET A 37 -2.55 -2.06 2.17
C MET A 37 -3.84 -2.86 2.33
N ILE A 38 -4.78 -2.32 3.13
CA ILE A 38 -6.15 -2.83 3.21
C ILE A 38 -6.99 -2.10 2.17
N VAL A 39 -7.63 -2.83 1.26
CA VAL A 39 -8.42 -2.26 0.17
C VAL A 39 -9.80 -2.89 0.19
N ASN A 40 -10.85 -2.08 0.37
CA ASN A 40 -12.24 -2.55 0.47
C ASN A 40 -12.40 -3.67 1.52
N GLY A 41 -11.70 -3.55 2.64
CA GLY A 41 -11.69 -4.54 3.73
C GLY A 41 -10.75 -5.73 3.52
N ILE A 42 -10.16 -5.89 2.33
CA ILE A 42 -9.24 -7.00 2.01
C ILE A 42 -7.82 -6.63 2.43
N PRO A 43 -7.16 -7.37 3.34
CA PRO A 43 -5.79 -7.10 3.77
C PRO A 43 -4.76 -7.57 2.74
N ASN A 44 -3.52 -7.09 2.89
CA ASN A 44 -2.35 -7.51 2.10
C ASN A 44 -2.44 -7.27 0.58
N VAL A 45 -3.30 -6.36 0.13
CA VAL A 45 -3.45 -6.04 -1.29
C VAL A 45 -2.23 -5.27 -1.79
N ARG A 46 -1.61 -5.76 -2.87
CA ARG A 46 -0.42 -5.13 -3.48
C ARG A 46 -0.83 -3.94 -4.32
N THR A 47 -0.69 -2.74 -3.74
CA THR A 47 -1.16 -1.50 -4.38
C THR A 47 -0.46 -1.15 -5.70
N CYS A 48 0.74 -1.67 -5.94
CA CYS A 48 1.54 -1.38 -7.13
C CYS A 48 1.00 -2.04 -8.41
N ILE A 49 0.38 -3.22 -8.30
CA ILE A 49 -0.13 -3.99 -9.45
C ILE A 49 -1.67 -4.03 -9.49
N THR A 50 -2.35 -3.52 -8.46
CA THR A 50 -3.80 -3.36 -8.46
C THR A 50 -4.19 -1.99 -9.03
N LEU A 51 -5.04 -2.00 -10.06
CA LEU A 51 -5.63 -0.78 -10.63
C LEU A 51 -6.50 -0.07 -9.58
N VAL A 52 -6.43 1.26 -9.56
CA VAL A 52 -7.34 2.06 -8.73
C VAL A 52 -8.69 2.16 -9.43
N GLN A 53 -9.76 2.13 -8.66
CA GLN A 53 -11.13 2.32 -9.15
C GLN A 53 -11.82 3.37 -8.29
N ASP A 54 -12.82 4.02 -8.86
CA ASP A 54 -13.64 4.99 -8.13
C ASP A 54 -14.32 4.33 -6.92
N GLY A 55 -14.49 5.10 -5.84
CA GLY A 55 -15.12 4.64 -4.60
C GLY A 55 -14.29 3.65 -3.75
N MET A 56 -13.07 3.28 -4.15
CA MET A 56 -12.21 2.40 -3.35
C MET A 56 -11.91 2.99 -1.97
N LYS A 57 -12.10 2.19 -0.92
CA LYS A 57 -11.72 2.53 0.46
C LYS A 57 -10.39 1.89 0.79
N ILE A 58 -9.37 2.71 1.02
CA ILE A 58 -7.98 2.26 1.20
C ILE A 58 -7.48 2.71 2.57
N TYR A 59 -6.92 1.77 3.34
CA TYR A 59 -6.34 2.03 4.66
C TYR A 59 -4.93 1.47 4.74
N ARG A 60 -4.08 2.13 5.53
CA ARG A 60 -2.75 1.62 5.88
C ARG A 60 -2.86 0.20 6.44
N GLN A 61 -1.95 -0.68 6.05
CA GLN A 61 -1.95 -2.05 6.59
C GLN A 61 -1.68 -2.02 8.09
N LYS A 62 -2.55 -2.71 8.84
CA LYS A 62 -2.32 -3.04 10.25
C LYS A 62 -1.70 -4.43 10.32
N ASP A 63 -0.65 -4.57 11.12
CA ASP A 63 0.03 -5.85 11.40
C ASP A 63 -0.65 -6.61 12.52
#